data_AF-A0A1M7FB76-F1
#
_entry.id   AF-A0A1M7FB76-F1
#
_cell.length_a   1.000
_cell.length_b   1.000
_cell.length_c   1.000
_cell.angle_alpha   90.00
_cell.angle_beta   90.00
_cell.angle_gamma   90.00
#
_symmetry.space_group_name_H-M   'P 1'
#
loop_
_entity.id
_entity.type
_entity.pdbx_description
1 polymer ?
#
loop_
_entity_poly.entity_id
_entity_poly.type
_entity_poly.pdbx_seq_one_letter_code
_entity_poly.pdbx_strand_id
1 'polypeptide(L)'
;MRYSIHDKTLAAKKARILINALVDCAKAGVKSSAVTKKMLWGISLYLECGSFTKENWQTYHRASDAAKQVRESGDKDWKRNVTFEHARPLGVMYQMLLDERATLTLERAAFIIGEYPPVLITTEEELRMAKLGFKGDGAPEQRYAEIPISGFSLRSDDAMSR
;
A
#
# COMPACT_ATOMS: atom_id res chain seq x y z
N MET A 1 -3.48 -7.55 6.44
CA MET A 1 -2.05 -7.76 6.11
C MET A 1 -1.83 -9.25 5.92
N ARG A 2 -1.14 -9.65 4.84
CA ARG A 2 -0.88 -11.07 4.53
C ARG A 2 0.34 -11.61 5.29
N TYR A 3 1.35 -10.77 5.45
CA TYR A 3 2.56 -11.10 6.19
C TYR A 3 2.62 -10.32 7.49
N SER A 4 3.04 -10.99 8.55
CA SER A 4 3.07 -10.43 9.89
C SER A 4 4.42 -9.81 10.19
N ILE A 5 4.40 -8.60 10.74
CA ILE A 5 5.61 -8.00 11.31
C ILE A 5 6.13 -8.77 12.51
N HIS A 6 5.41 -9.76 13.07
CA HIS A 6 5.87 -10.57 14.20
C HIS A 6 6.53 -11.90 13.78
N ASP A 7 6.62 -12.19 12.48
CA ASP A 7 7.27 -13.40 12.02
C ASP A 7 8.76 -13.42 12.43
N LYS A 8 9.32 -14.63 12.54
CA LYS A 8 10.73 -14.85 12.89
C LYS A 8 11.69 -14.63 11.69
N THR A 9 11.18 -14.24 10.54
CA THR A 9 11.96 -14.04 9.32
C THR A 9 12.81 -12.77 9.39
N LEU A 10 13.90 -12.73 8.62
CA LEU A 10 14.72 -11.52 8.47
C LEU A 10 13.91 -10.36 7.87
N ALA A 11 12.99 -10.64 6.95
CA ALA A 11 12.12 -9.64 6.36
C ALA A 11 11.21 -9.00 7.42
N ALA A 12 10.56 -9.79 8.27
CA ALA A 12 9.76 -9.26 9.37
C ALA A 12 10.58 -8.40 10.35
N LYS A 13 11.81 -8.82 10.66
CA LYS A 13 12.73 -8.00 11.47
C LYS A 13 13.02 -6.64 10.82
N LYS A 14 13.30 -6.62 9.51
CA LYS A 14 13.52 -5.37 8.77
C LYS A 14 12.28 -4.48 8.77
N ALA A 15 11.10 -5.06 8.58
CA ALA A 15 9.83 -4.33 8.63
C ALA A 15 9.64 -3.65 10.00
N ARG A 16 9.83 -4.38 11.11
CA ARG A 16 9.74 -3.80 12.46
C ARG A 16 10.68 -2.61 12.66
N ILE A 17 11.93 -2.72 12.19
CA ILE A 17 12.92 -1.63 12.31
C ILE A 17 12.46 -0.40 11.53
N LEU A 18 12.00 -0.57 10.28
CA LEU A 18 11.56 0.54 9.45
C LEU A 18 10.27 1.18 9.99
N ILE A 19 9.34 0.38 10.50
CA ILE A 19 8.11 0.88 11.12
C ILE A 19 8.43 1.67 12.39
N ASN A 20 9.30 1.16 13.27
CA ASN A 20 9.75 1.91 14.45
C ASN A 20 10.37 3.25 14.07
N ALA A 21 11.26 3.28 13.07
CA ALA A 21 11.85 4.53 12.60
C ALA A 21 10.79 5.53 12.09
N LEU A 22 9.74 5.07 11.41
CA LEU A 22 8.61 5.93 11.02
C LEU A 22 7.80 6.41 12.22
N VAL A 23 7.56 5.56 13.21
CA VAL A 23 6.88 5.92 14.47
C VAL A 23 7.67 7.00 15.21
N ASP A 24 8.99 6.84 15.33
CA ASP A 24 9.86 7.82 15.98
C ASP A 24 9.85 9.16 15.23
N CYS A 25 9.92 9.13 13.90
CA CYS A 25 9.80 10.34 13.07
C CYS A 25 8.44 11.02 13.29
N ALA A 26 7.34 10.27 13.32
CA ALA A 26 6.00 10.80 13.53
C ALA A 26 5.83 11.41 14.93
N LYS A 27 6.34 10.73 15.97
CA LYS A 27 6.37 11.23 17.35
C LYS A 27 7.16 12.51 17.50
N ALA A 28 8.27 12.64 16.78
CA ALA A 28 9.07 13.84 16.70
C ALA A 28 8.45 14.96 15.83
N GLY A 29 7.30 14.71 15.18
CA GLY A 29 6.64 15.70 14.31
C GLY A 29 7.40 15.97 13.01
N VAL A 30 8.30 15.07 12.59
CA VAL A 30 9.07 15.21 11.35
C VAL A 30 8.12 15.17 10.17
N LYS A 31 8.18 16.15 9.27
CA LYS A 31 7.34 16.21 8.06
C LYS A 31 7.68 15.08 7.07
N SER A 32 6.71 14.72 6.23
CA SER A 32 6.91 13.72 5.17
C SER A 32 8.05 14.11 4.22
N SER A 33 8.87 13.15 3.82
CA SER A 33 10.00 13.33 2.90
C SER A 33 10.02 12.22 1.84
N ALA A 34 10.86 12.37 0.82
CA ALA A 34 11.05 11.30 -0.18
C ALA A 34 11.51 9.98 0.46
N VAL A 35 12.25 10.03 1.57
CA VAL A 35 12.73 8.85 2.29
C VAL A 35 11.58 8.16 3.02
N THR A 36 10.76 8.89 3.78
CA THR A 36 9.63 8.28 4.50
C THR A 36 8.62 7.68 3.54
N LYS A 37 8.38 8.32 2.39
CA LYS A 37 7.55 7.77 1.31
C LYS A 37 8.11 6.44 0.78
N LYS A 38 9.42 6.36 0.50
CA LYS A 38 10.07 5.10 0.07
C LYS A 38 9.98 4.00 1.14
N MET A 39 10.13 4.35 2.42
CA MET A 39 9.97 3.41 3.52
C MET A 39 8.55 2.86 3.59
N LEU A 40 7.54 3.73 3.54
CA LEU A 40 6.13 3.34 3.53
C LEU A 40 5.83 2.40 2.36
N TRP A 41 6.27 2.74 1.16
CA TRP A 41 6.10 1.89 -0.02
C TRP A 41 6.75 0.51 0.16
N GLY A 42 8.00 0.46 0.62
CA GLY A 42 8.70 -0.81 0.87
C GLY A 42 8.04 -1.65 1.96
N ILE A 43 7.55 -1.03 3.04
CA ILE A 43 6.84 -1.73 4.11
C ILE A 43 5.50 -2.26 3.59
N SER A 44 4.72 -1.46 2.85
CA SER A 44 3.46 -1.93 2.28
C SER A 44 3.67 -3.11 1.32
N LEU A 45 4.70 -3.07 0.48
CA LEU A 45 5.07 -4.20 -0.37
C LEU A 45 5.44 -5.44 0.45
N TYR A 46 6.21 -5.28 1.53
CA TYR A 46 6.52 -6.40 2.41
C TYR A 46 5.26 -6.99 3.07
N LEU A 47 4.34 -6.15 3.55
CA LEU A 47 3.10 -6.61 4.21
C LEU A 47 2.18 -7.40 3.27
N GLU A 48 2.31 -7.21 1.95
CA GLU A 48 1.58 -7.96 0.92
C GLU A 48 2.35 -9.15 0.33
N CYS A 49 3.66 -9.02 0.11
CA CYS A 49 4.47 -10.03 -0.61
C CYS A 49 5.46 -10.80 0.26
N GLY A 50 5.66 -10.41 1.52
CA GLY A 50 6.57 -11.05 2.45
C GLY A 50 8.05 -10.78 2.17
N SER A 51 8.37 -9.91 1.21
CA SER A 51 9.73 -9.58 0.80
C SER A 51 9.89 -8.08 0.52
N PHE A 52 11.13 -7.59 0.69
CA PHE A 52 11.58 -6.24 0.30
C PHE A 52 12.29 -6.23 -1.06
N THR A 53 12.41 -7.38 -1.73
CA THR A 53 13.00 -7.46 -3.07
C THR A 53 12.18 -6.65 -4.08
N LYS A 54 12.81 -6.30 -5.21
CA LYS A 54 12.12 -5.65 -6.34
C LYS A 54 10.78 -6.35 -6.64
N GLU A 55 9.83 -5.52 -7.05
CA GLU A 55 8.45 -5.79 -7.42
C GLU A 55 8.17 -7.21 -7.94
N ASN A 56 7.26 -7.92 -7.28
CA ASN A 56 6.83 -9.24 -7.71
C ASN A 56 5.39 -9.20 -8.26
N TRP A 57 5.29 -8.79 -9.52
CA TRP A 57 4.03 -8.66 -10.26
C TRP A 57 3.28 -10.00 -10.44
N GLN A 58 4.01 -11.12 -10.41
CA GLN A 58 3.44 -12.46 -10.64
C GLN A 58 2.67 -12.98 -9.43
N THR A 59 3.18 -12.74 -8.23
CA THR A 59 2.55 -13.20 -6.99
C THR A 59 1.74 -12.10 -6.31
N TYR A 60 1.52 -10.97 -7.00
CA TYR A 60 0.72 -9.88 -6.46
C TYR A 60 -0.75 -10.27 -6.50
N HIS A 61 -1.37 -10.29 -5.34
CA HIS A 61 -2.73 -10.79 -5.18
C HIS A 61 -3.80 -9.70 -5.21
N ARG A 62 -3.44 -8.44 -4.96
CA ARG A 62 -4.35 -7.29 -5.09
C ARG A 62 -4.13 -6.66 -6.46
N ALA A 63 -4.85 -7.14 -7.45
CA ALA A 63 -4.79 -6.63 -8.81
C ALA A 63 -6.20 -6.26 -9.27
N SER A 64 -6.33 -5.15 -10.00
CA SER A 64 -7.57 -4.87 -10.71
C SER A 64 -7.89 -6.00 -11.68
N ASP A 65 -9.15 -6.18 -11.98
CA ASP A 65 -9.59 -7.22 -12.92
C ASP A 65 -8.95 -7.02 -14.30
N ALA A 66 -8.79 -5.77 -14.74
CA ALA A 66 -8.11 -5.44 -15.98
C ALA A 66 -6.61 -5.80 -15.95
N ALA A 67 -5.89 -5.44 -14.88
CA ALA A 67 -4.47 -5.79 -14.75
C ALA A 67 -4.25 -7.29 -14.65
N LYS A 68 -5.18 -8.00 -14.00
CA LYS A 68 -5.19 -9.46 -13.95
C LYS A 68 -5.35 -10.07 -15.35
N GLN A 69 -6.29 -9.58 -16.15
CA GLN A 69 -6.47 -10.04 -17.54
C GLN A 69 -5.22 -9.79 -18.39
N VAL A 70 -4.62 -8.59 -18.28
CA VAL A 70 -3.37 -8.25 -18.97
C VAL A 70 -2.24 -9.21 -18.58
N ARG A 71 -2.10 -9.52 -17.29
CA ARG A 71 -1.11 -10.50 -16.79
C ARG A 71 -1.38 -11.91 -17.30
N GLU A 72 -2.64 -12.33 -17.31
CA GLU A 72 -3.07 -13.67 -17.71
C GLU A 72 -3.08 -13.90 -19.22
N SER A 73 -2.98 -12.82 -20.03
CA SER A 73 -2.89 -12.90 -21.49
C SER A 73 -1.67 -13.69 -22.01
N GLY A 74 -0.61 -13.81 -21.20
CA GLY A 74 0.62 -14.49 -21.59
C GLY A 74 1.56 -13.66 -22.49
N ASP A 75 1.22 -12.41 -22.81
CA ASP A 75 2.09 -11.51 -23.58
C ASP A 75 3.41 -11.23 -22.84
N LYS A 76 4.57 -11.43 -23.47
CA LYS A 76 5.87 -11.21 -22.83
C LYS A 76 6.09 -9.75 -22.37
N ASP A 77 5.42 -8.79 -23.00
CA ASP A 77 5.53 -7.37 -22.70
C ASP A 77 4.40 -6.82 -21.81
N TRP A 78 3.54 -7.68 -21.26
CA TRP A 78 2.39 -7.29 -20.43
C TRP A 78 2.74 -6.33 -19.29
N LYS A 79 3.96 -6.43 -18.74
CA LYS A 79 4.47 -5.59 -17.66
C LYS A 79 4.54 -4.10 -18.01
N ARG A 80 4.60 -3.74 -19.30
CA ARG A 80 4.57 -2.33 -19.74
C ARG A 80 3.18 -1.71 -19.62
N ASN A 81 2.15 -2.54 -19.60
CA ASN A 81 0.75 -2.14 -19.60
C ASN A 81 0.16 -2.09 -18.19
N VAL A 82 0.94 -2.44 -17.18
CA VAL A 82 0.55 -2.40 -15.78
C VAL A 82 1.53 -1.59 -14.95
N THR A 83 1.02 -1.01 -13.88
CA THR A 83 1.82 -0.30 -12.88
C THR A 83 1.33 -0.61 -11.47
N PHE A 84 2.12 -0.28 -10.44
CA PHE A 84 1.58 -0.21 -9.10
C PHE A 84 0.82 1.09 -8.94
N GLU A 85 -0.46 0.94 -8.65
CA GLU A 85 -1.23 1.97 -8.06
C GLU A 85 -0.70 2.30 -6.68
N HIS A 86 -0.50 3.59 -6.45
CA HIS A 86 -0.15 4.08 -5.14
C HIS A 86 -1.46 4.26 -4.37
N ALA A 87 -1.73 3.32 -3.45
CA ALA A 87 -2.89 3.27 -2.55
C ALA A 87 -3.11 4.50 -1.66
N ARG A 88 -2.25 5.50 -1.80
CA ARG A 88 -2.26 6.81 -1.16
C ARG A 88 -1.21 7.67 -1.86
N PRO A 89 -1.35 9.00 -1.92
CA PRO A 89 -0.14 9.82 -1.89
C PRO A 89 0.53 9.45 -0.56
N LEU A 90 1.65 8.74 -0.57
CA LEU A 90 2.35 8.24 0.63
C LEU A 90 2.53 9.31 1.74
N GLY A 91 2.44 10.60 1.38
CA GLY A 91 2.33 11.72 2.31
C GLY A 91 1.09 11.68 3.22
N VAL A 92 -0.10 11.34 2.71
CA VAL A 92 -1.32 11.22 3.52
C VAL A 92 -1.17 10.04 4.49
N MET A 93 -0.55 8.92 4.07
CA MET A 93 -0.29 7.76 4.95
C MET A 93 0.58 8.16 6.13
N TYR A 94 1.61 8.92 5.82
CA TYR A 94 2.47 9.49 6.84
C TYR A 94 1.73 10.53 7.71
N GLN A 95 0.80 11.31 7.15
CA GLN A 95 -0.03 12.25 7.90
C GLN A 95 -0.89 11.54 8.96
N MET A 96 -1.46 10.38 8.64
CA MET A 96 -2.16 9.55 9.64
C MET A 96 -1.27 9.17 10.83
N LEU A 97 0.00 8.81 10.56
CA LEU A 97 0.96 8.53 11.63
C LEU A 97 1.23 9.79 12.48
N LEU A 98 1.31 10.96 11.85
CA LEU A 98 1.49 12.25 12.53
C LEU A 98 0.28 12.66 13.37
N ASP A 99 -0.93 12.35 12.89
CA ASP A 99 -2.18 12.66 13.57
C ASP A 99 -2.36 11.78 14.81
N GLU A 100 -1.98 10.50 14.71
CA GLU A 100 -2.04 9.54 15.82
C GLU A 100 -0.78 9.55 16.71
N ARG A 101 0.18 10.45 16.48
CA ARG A 101 1.53 10.38 17.06
C ARG A 101 1.59 10.28 18.59
N ALA A 102 0.58 10.83 19.30
CA ALA A 102 0.52 10.80 20.76
C ALA A 102 0.32 9.37 21.32
N THR A 103 -0.38 8.52 20.58
CA THR A 103 -0.73 7.15 21.00
C THR A 103 -0.19 6.09 20.03
N LEU A 104 0.59 6.50 19.03
CA LEU A 104 1.07 5.63 17.95
C LEU A 104 1.96 4.50 18.48
N THR A 105 1.51 3.27 18.26
CA THR A 105 2.26 2.03 18.50
C THR A 105 2.80 1.46 17.20
N LEU A 106 3.74 0.51 17.30
CA LEU A 106 4.27 -0.22 16.15
C LEU A 106 3.16 -1.01 15.44
N GLU A 107 2.27 -1.64 16.19
CA GLU A 107 1.14 -2.42 15.66
C GLU A 107 0.14 -1.50 14.94
N ARG A 108 -0.13 -0.31 15.50
CA ARG A 108 -1.03 0.66 14.87
C ARG A 108 -0.44 1.24 13.59
N ALA A 109 0.85 1.56 13.59
CA ALA A 109 1.54 2.00 12.39
C ALA A 109 1.55 0.91 11.30
N ALA A 110 1.84 -0.34 11.66
CA ALA A 110 1.77 -1.46 10.73
C ALA A 110 0.36 -1.65 10.16
N PHE A 111 -0.66 -1.52 11.01
CA PHE A 111 -2.06 -1.57 10.59
C PHE A 111 -2.36 -0.49 9.55
N ILE A 112 -2.06 0.78 9.83
CA ILE A 112 -2.28 1.92 8.90
C ILE A 112 -1.59 1.66 7.54
N ILE A 113 -0.34 1.19 7.58
CA ILE A 113 0.45 0.94 6.37
C ILE A 113 -0.09 -0.24 5.55
N GLY A 114 -0.61 -1.25 6.24
CA GLY A 114 -1.12 -2.49 5.66
C GLY A 114 -2.61 -2.48 5.30
N GLU A 115 -3.35 -1.47 5.72
CA GLU A 115 -4.76 -1.26 5.38
C GLU A 115 -4.91 -0.88 3.91
N TYR A 116 -4.03 0.01 3.44
CA TYR A 116 -3.99 0.51 2.06
C TYR A 116 -2.65 0.19 1.37
N PRO A 117 -2.38 -1.09 1.09
CA PRO A 117 -1.18 -1.47 0.36
C PRO A 117 -1.37 -1.22 -1.14
N PRO A 118 -0.28 -1.20 -1.93
CA PRO A 118 -0.35 -0.99 -3.37
C PRO A 118 -1.34 -1.95 -4.04
N VAL A 119 -1.95 -1.50 -5.13
CA VAL A 119 -2.77 -2.35 -6.00
C VAL A 119 -2.09 -2.41 -7.35
N LEU A 120 -2.05 -3.59 -7.95
CA LEU A 120 -1.58 -3.74 -9.32
C LEU A 120 -2.70 -3.31 -10.27
N ILE A 121 -2.47 -2.28 -11.09
CA ILE A 121 -3.46 -1.74 -12.03
C ILE A 121 -2.87 -1.60 -13.43
N THR A 122 -3.71 -1.33 -14.42
CA THR A 122 -3.26 -0.97 -15.76
C THR A 122 -2.75 0.48 -15.80
N THR A 123 -1.88 0.79 -16.77
CA THR A 123 -1.44 2.17 -17.00
C THR A 123 -2.62 3.10 -17.34
N GLU A 124 -3.66 2.57 -17.99
CA GLU A 124 -4.89 3.31 -18.30
C GLU A 124 -5.71 3.64 -17.05
N GLU A 125 -5.85 2.67 -16.12
CA GLU A 125 -6.49 2.90 -14.82
C GLU A 125 -5.75 3.98 -14.03
N GLU A 126 -4.40 3.97 -14.02
CA GLU A 126 -3.61 4.98 -13.31
C GLU A 126 -3.85 6.38 -13.90
N LEU A 127 -3.88 6.50 -15.22
CA LEU A 127 -4.19 7.76 -15.90
C LEU A 127 -5.62 8.24 -15.60
N ARG A 128 -6.59 7.32 -15.55
CA ARG A 128 -7.97 7.66 -15.18
C ARG A 128 -8.04 8.16 -13.73
N MET A 129 -7.38 7.48 -12.80
CA MET A 129 -7.33 7.90 -11.40
C MET A 129 -6.70 9.27 -11.23
N ALA A 130 -5.63 9.54 -11.99
CA ALA A 130 -5.02 10.86 -11.99
C ALA A 130 -5.98 11.96 -12.47
N LYS A 131 -6.81 11.69 -13.50
CA LYS A 131 -7.82 12.63 -14.00
C LYS A 131 -8.95 12.89 -13.00
N LEU A 132 -9.29 11.91 -12.17
CA LEU A 132 -10.28 12.04 -11.10
C LEU A 132 -9.73 12.77 -9.86
N GLY A 133 -8.48 13.24 -9.89
CA GLY A 133 -7.85 13.99 -8.79
C GLY A 133 -7.14 13.12 -7.76
N PHE A 134 -7.22 11.79 -7.89
CA PHE A 134 -6.66 10.87 -6.90
C PHE A 134 -5.13 10.79 -6.87
N LYS A 135 -4.44 11.53 -7.76
CA LYS A 135 -2.97 11.63 -7.77
C LYS A 135 -2.43 12.40 -6.56
N GLY A 136 -3.20 13.33 -6.01
CA GLY A 136 -2.79 14.23 -4.93
C GLY A 136 -3.63 14.12 -3.67
N ASP A 137 -4.93 13.87 -3.82
CA ASP A 137 -5.93 13.95 -2.76
C ASP A 137 -6.98 12.82 -2.88
N GLY A 138 -7.93 12.76 -1.95
CA GLY A 138 -9.03 11.78 -1.95
C GLY A 138 -8.81 10.63 -0.96
N ALA A 139 -9.92 10.12 -0.41
CA ALA A 139 -9.88 9.00 0.53
C ALA A 139 -9.57 7.68 -0.21
N PRO A 140 -8.75 6.77 0.35
CA PRO A 140 -8.45 5.51 -0.29
C PRO A 140 -9.69 4.66 -0.65
N GLU A 141 -10.73 4.72 0.18
CA GLU A 141 -12.01 4.02 -0.03
C GLU A 141 -12.68 4.47 -1.33
N GLN A 142 -12.76 5.79 -1.55
CA GLN A 142 -13.35 6.38 -2.75
C GLN A 142 -12.54 6.01 -3.99
N ARG A 143 -11.21 5.97 -3.86
CA ARG A 143 -10.32 5.60 -4.95
C ARG A 143 -10.46 4.12 -5.32
N TYR A 144 -10.57 3.23 -4.34
CA TYR A 144 -10.76 1.81 -4.60
C TYR A 144 -12.16 1.46 -5.11
N ALA A 145 -13.19 2.23 -4.75
CA ALA A 145 -14.52 2.07 -5.35
C ALA A 145 -14.50 2.25 -6.87
N GLU A 146 -13.55 3.03 -7.40
CA GLU A 146 -13.38 3.22 -8.83
C GLU A 146 -12.68 2.06 -9.53
N ILE A 147 -11.98 1.18 -8.82
CA ILE A 147 -11.14 0.14 -9.41
C ILE A 147 -11.72 -1.21 -9.04
N PRO A 148 -12.30 -1.93 -10.01
CA PRO A 148 -12.78 -3.29 -9.78
C PRO A 148 -11.62 -4.20 -9.41
N ILE A 149 -11.63 -4.72 -8.18
CA ILE A 149 -10.62 -5.65 -7.66
C ILE A 149 -11.34 -6.91 -7.19
N SER A 150 -11.16 -8.03 -7.90
CA SER A 150 -11.70 -9.31 -7.46
C SER A 150 -11.04 -9.83 -6.18
N GLY A 151 -11.86 -10.31 -5.24
CA GLY A 151 -11.38 -10.96 -4.01
C GLY A 151 -10.74 -10.02 -2.98
N PHE A 152 -11.01 -8.71 -3.08
CA PHE A 152 -10.57 -7.69 -2.15
C PHE A 152 -11.77 -7.01 -1.50
N SER A 153 -11.85 -7.08 -0.16
CA SER A 153 -12.75 -6.29 0.66
C SER A 153 -11.90 -5.33 1.50
N LEU A 154 -12.31 -4.07 1.61
CA LEU A 154 -11.70 -3.17 2.58
C LEU A 154 -12.16 -3.57 3.98
N ARG A 155 -11.24 -3.59 4.94
CA ARG A 155 -11.61 -3.92 6.34
C ARG A 155 -12.55 -2.89 6.97
N SER A 156 -12.66 -1.67 6.43
CA SER A 156 -13.68 -0.70 6.80
C SER A 156 -15.09 -1.15 6.39
N ASP A 157 -15.24 -1.93 5.32
CA ASP A 157 -16.53 -2.52 4.93
C ASP A 157 -16.94 -3.65 5.90
N ASP A 158 -15.96 -4.44 6.36
CA ASP A 158 -16.17 -5.45 7.41
C ASP A 158 -16.46 -4.83 8.79
N ALA A 159 -15.97 -3.61 9.06
CA ALA A 159 -16.23 -2.88 10.30
C ALA A 159 -17.63 -2.23 10.34
N MET A 160 -18.29 -2.05 9.18
CA MET A 160 -19.67 -1.58 9.07
C MET A 160 -20.71 -2.70 9.14
N SER A 161 -20.28 -3.96 9.28
CA SER A 161 -21.15 -5.10 9.55
C SER A 161 -21.13 -5.46 11.04
N ARG A 162 -21.65 -4.58 11.89
CA ARG A 162 -22.12 -4.92 13.25
C ARG A 162 -23.33 -4.10 13.63
#